data_AF-A0A0A7EQC9-F1
#
_entry.id   AF-A0A0A7EQC9-F1
#
_cell.length_a   1.000
_cell.length_b   1.000
_cell.length_c   1.000
_cell.angle_alpha   90.00
_cell.angle_beta   90.00
_cell.angle_gamma   90.00
#
_symmetry.space_group_name_H-M   'P 1'
#
loop_
_entity.id
_entity.type
_entity.pdbx_description
1 polymer ?
#
loop_
_entity_poly.entity_id
_entity_poly.type
_entity_poly.pdbx_seq_one_letter_code
_entity_poly.pdbx_strand_id
1 'polypeptide(L)'
;NGILDATYNDKSCVQFFNNYVANISNFESEDCLYLNVYTPEYPSTNLSLPVMYFIHGGAFLIGAANFEYTGPHYLLESGVIVVTV
;
A
#
# COMPACT_ATOMS: atom_id res chain seq x y z
N ASN A 1 4.57 12.99 18.97
CA ASN A 1 4.81 14.25 18.23
C ASN A 1 6.09 14.09 17.41
N GLY A 2 5.96 14.12 16.09
CA GLY A 2 7.04 13.93 15.13
C GLY A 2 6.50 13.81 13.70
N ILE A 3 7.38 13.79 12.71
CA ILE A 3 7.07 13.42 11.32
C ILE A 3 7.23 11.90 11.23
N LEU A 4 6.19 11.18 10.79
CA LEU A 4 6.27 9.75 10.53
C LEU A 4 6.99 9.52 9.21
N ASP A 5 7.99 8.62 9.21
CA ASP A 5 8.63 8.16 7.98
C ASP A 5 7.71 7.17 7.25
N ALA A 6 7.23 7.56 6.08
CA ALA A 6 6.31 6.78 5.24
C ALA A 6 6.96 6.37 3.90
N THR A 7 8.28 6.22 3.88
CA THR A 7 9.03 5.88 2.65
C THR A 7 9.19 4.37 2.40
N TYR A 8 8.78 3.54 3.37
CA TYR A 8 8.90 2.09 3.32
C TYR A 8 7.52 1.42 3.43
N ASN A 9 7.40 0.22 2.86
CA ASN A 9 6.26 -0.64 3.15
C ASN A 9 6.20 -0.92 4.65
N ASP A 10 5.02 -0.74 5.24
CA ASP A 10 4.75 -1.23 6.58
C ASP A 10 4.35 -2.72 6.54
N LYS A 11 3.91 -3.26 7.68
CA LYS A 11 3.59 -4.67 7.85
C LYS A 11 2.28 -5.04 7.16
N SER A 12 2.26 -6.23 6.60
CA SER A 12 1.03 -6.87 6.13
C SER A 12 0.23 -7.45 7.30
N CYS A 13 -1.07 -7.68 7.09
CA CYS A 13 -1.89 -8.32 8.12
C CYS A 13 -1.54 -9.80 8.27
N VAL A 14 -1.73 -10.32 9.49
CA VAL A 14 -1.57 -11.74 9.79
C VAL A 14 -2.47 -12.57 8.87
N GLN A 15 -1.89 -13.53 8.16
CA GLN A 15 -2.60 -14.27 7.11
C GLN A 15 -2.28 -15.77 7.06
N PHE A 16 -3.16 -16.54 6.43
CA PHE A 16 -3.18 -18.01 6.55
C PHE A 16 -1.97 -18.71 5.89
N PHE A 17 -1.54 -18.28 4.70
CA PHE A 17 -0.52 -19.01 3.92
C PHE A 17 0.93 -18.72 4.32
N ASN A 18 1.21 -17.59 4.95
CA ASN A 18 2.57 -17.20 5.28
C ASN A 18 3.17 -18.01 6.44
N ASN A 19 2.33 -18.63 7.28
CA ASN A 19 2.78 -19.55 8.32
C ASN A 19 3.28 -20.91 7.80
N TYR A 20 3.10 -21.22 6.51
CA TYR A 20 3.40 -22.56 5.95
C TYR A 20 4.59 -22.60 4.99
N VAL A 21 4.93 -21.48 4.31
CA VAL A 21 5.90 -21.50 3.19
C VAL A 21 7.21 -20.81 3.51
N ALA A 22 7.25 -19.86 4.45
CA ALA A 22 8.49 -19.22 4.86
C ALA A 22 8.32 -18.66 6.26
N ASN A 23 9.24 -18.95 7.19
CA ASN A 23 9.31 -18.33 8.52
C ASN A 23 9.58 -16.81 8.44
N ILE A 24 8.74 -16.05 7.73
CA ILE A 24 8.81 -14.60 7.59
C ILE A 24 7.91 -14.00 8.67
N SER A 25 8.20 -14.31 9.93
CA SER A 25 7.44 -13.82 11.08
C SER A 25 7.58 -12.31 11.31
N ASN A 26 8.47 -11.64 10.59
CA ASN A 26 8.85 -10.25 10.87
C ASN A 26 8.11 -9.22 9.99
N PHE A 27 7.33 -9.66 9.00
CA PHE A 27 6.62 -8.77 8.06
C PHE A 27 5.08 -8.80 8.22
N GLU A 28 4.59 -9.47 9.26
CA GLU A 28 3.18 -9.52 9.62
C GLU A 28 2.92 -8.94 11.01
N SER A 29 1.76 -8.31 11.17
CA SER A 29 1.29 -7.83 12.46
C SER A 29 -0.22 -7.67 12.47
N GLU A 30 -0.83 -7.64 13.66
CA GLU A 30 -2.19 -7.13 13.82
C GLU A 30 -2.23 -5.61 13.70
N ASP A 31 -1.10 -4.93 13.95
CA ASP A 31 -0.89 -3.54 13.59
C ASP A 31 -0.48 -3.46 12.12
N CYS A 32 -1.47 -3.58 11.24
CA CYS A 32 -1.30 -3.65 9.78
C CYS A 32 -2.23 -2.70 9.01
N LEU A 33 -3.00 -1.86 9.71
CA LEU A 33 -3.99 -0.97 9.10
C LEU A 33 -3.33 0.27 8.50
N TYR A 34 -2.59 0.06 7.42
CA TYR A 34 -1.90 1.09 6.66
C TYR A 34 -2.42 1.15 5.23
N LEU A 35 -2.16 2.27 4.57
CA LEU A 35 -2.41 2.46 3.14
C LEU A 35 -1.20 3.15 2.52
N ASN A 36 -1.05 3.02 1.21
CA ASN A 36 -0.03 3.75 0.46
C ASN A 36 -0.69 4.81 -0.41
N VAL A 37 -0.06 5.99 -0.51
CA VAL A 37 -0.51 7.08 -1.38
C VAL A 37 0.62 7.45 -2.33
N TYR A 38 0.29 7.45 -3.62
CA TYR A 38 1.21 7.82 -4.68
C TYR A 38 0.60 8.92 -5.54
N THR A 39 1.38 9.96 -5.82
CA THR A 39 0.97 11.12 -6.61
C THR A 39 2.04 11.43 -7.66
N PRO A 40 1.67 11.78 -8.91
CA PRO A 40 2.64 12.13 -9.95
C PRO A 40 3.29 13.49 -9.72
N GLU A 41 2.66 14.34 -8.90
CA GLU A 41 3.10 15.71 -8.62
C GLU A 41 2.99 16.03 -7.13
N TYR A 42 3.81 16.97 -6.66
CA TYR A 42 3.71 17.47 -5.29
C TYR A 42 2.35 18.15 -5.06
N PRO A 43 1.73 17.99 -3.87
CA PRO A 43 0.47 18.64 -3.54
C PRO A 43 0.57 20.16 -3.74
N SER A 44 -0.29 20.72 -4.60
CA SER A 44 -0.41 22.16 -4.80
C SER A 44 -1.86 22.60 -4.58
N THR A 45 -2.07 23.85 -4.15
CA THR A 45 -3.40 24.34 -3.73
C THR A 45 -4.43 24.40 -4.86
N ASN A 46 -4.00 24.30 -6.12
CA ASN A 46 -4.81 24.59 -7.30
C ASN A 46 -5.05 23.37 -8.20
N LEU A 47 -4.52 22.20 -7.85
CA LEU A 47 -4.64 20.98 -8.65
C LEU A 47 -5.36 19.89 -7.85
N SER A 48 -6.54 19.48 -8.33
CA SER A 48 -7.25 18.31 -7.84
C SER A 48 -7.17 17.22 -8.91
N LEU A 49 -6.47 16.13 -8.59
CA LEU A 49 -6.37 14.96 -9.46
C LEU A 49 -7.43 13.92 -9.07
N PRO A 50 -7.95 13.14 -10.04
CA PRO A 50 -8.80 12.00 -9.73
C PRO A 50 -8.04 10.97 -8.88
N VAL A 51 -8.77 10.28 -7.99
CA VAL A 51 -8.23 9.25 -7.10
C VAL A 51 -8.66 7.87 -7.59
N MET A 52 -7.70 7.01 -7.86
CA MET A 52 -7.91 5.58 -8.05
C MET A 52 -7.60 4.85 -6.74
N TYR A 53 -8.60 4.20 -6.17
CA TYR A 53 -8.48 3.47 -4.92
C TYR A 53 -8.52 1.95 -5.20
N PHE A 54 -7.42 1.26 -4.90
CA PHE A 54 -7.25 -0.16 -5.14
C PHE A 54 -7.30 -0.93 -3.83
N ILE A 55 -8.17 -1.93 -3.78
CA ILE A 55 -8.30 -2.87 -2.66
C ILE A 55 -7.69 -4.20 -3.14
N HIS A 56 -6.70 -4.71 -2.42
CA HIS A 56 -6.06 -5.96 -2.81
C HIS A 56 -7.04 -7.15 -2.83
N GLY A 57 -6.74 -8.13 -3.69
CA GLY A 57 -7.48 -9.40 -3.76
C GLY A 57 -7.11 -10.37 -2.64
N GLY A 58 -7.33 -11.67 -2.85
CA GLY A 58 -6.91 -12.71 -1.89
C GLY A 58 -8.04 -13.27 -1.01
N ALA A 59 -9.28 -13.19 -1.50
CA ALA A 59 -10.44 -13.89 -0.95
C ALA A 59 -10.71 -13.61 0.54
N PHE A 60 -10.32 -12.42 1.04
CA PHE A 60 -10.43 -12.03 2.45
C PHE A 60 -9.59 -12.87 3.42
N LEU A 61 -8.64 -13.66 2.91
CA LEU A 61 -7.80 -14.55 3.72
C LEU A 61 -6.31 -14.17 3.65
N ILE A 62 -5.88 -13.61 2.52
CA ILE A 62 -4.50 -13.24 2.23
C ILE A 62 -4.44 -11.95 1.40
N GLY A 63 -3.22 -11.44 1.25
CA GLY A 63 -2.94 -10.28 0.40
C GLY A 63 -2.34 -9.13 1.20
N ALA A 64 -1.79 -8.17 0.48
CA ALA A 64 -1.26 -6.92 1.01
C ALA A 64 -1.08 -5.92 -0.13
N ALA A 65 -0.95 -4.64 0.23
CA ALA A 65 -0.74 -3.54 -0.70
C ALA A 65 0.73 -3.11 -0.84
N ASN A 66 1.68 -4.02 -0.65
CA ASN A 66 3.11 -3.70 -0.77
C ASN A 66 3.46 -3.17 -2.17
N PHE A 67 4.41 -2.25 -2.23
CA PHE A 67 4.89 -1.61 -3.45
C PHE A 67 5.36 -2.61 -4.51
N GLU A 68 5.99 -3.72 -4.12
CA GLU A 68 6.50 -4.74 -5.03
C GLU A 68 5.38 -5.44 -5.83
N TYR A 69 4.18 -5.53 -5.26
CA TYR A 69 3.02 -6.19 -5.89
C TYR A 69 2.04 -5.19 -6.51
N THR A 70 1.91 -4.00 -5.92
CA THR A 70 0.85 -3.03 -6.24
C THR A 70 1.37 -1.65 -6.62
N GLY A 71 2.67 -1.53 -6.89
CA GLY A 71 3.33 -0.25 -7.19
C GLY A 71 2.67 0.50 -8.35
N PRO A 72 2.58 1.84 -8.28
CA PRO A 72 1.66 2.64 -9.07
C PRO A 72 2.21 3.05 -10.45
N HIS A 73 3.39 2.54 -10.86
CA HIS A 73 4.23 3.10 -11.93
C HIS A 73 3.44 3.51 -13.19
N TYR A 74 2.66 2.58 -13.76
CA TYR A 74 1.89 2.84 -14.98
C TYR A 74 0.71 3.79 -14.78
N LEU A 75 0.13 3.81 -13.57
CA LEU A 75 -1.04 4.63 -13.27
C LEU A 75 -0.65 6.08 -13.03
N LEU A 76 0.52 6.35 -12.45
CA LEU A 76 1.00 7.72 -12.24
C LEU A 76 1.15 8.50 -13.56
N GLU A 77 1.50 7.82 -14.65
CA GLU A 77 1.59 8.42 -16.00
C GLU A 77 0.24 8.93 -16.50
N SER A 78 -0.88 8.47 -15.93
CA SER A 78 -2.24 8.89 -16.30
C SER A 78 -2.72 10.14 -15.55
N GLY A 79 -1.86 10.79 -14.74
CA GLY A 79 -2.21 12.00 -14.01
C GLY A 79 -3.24 11.75 -12.90
N VAL A 80 -3.17 10.59 -12.23
CA VAL A 80 -4.08 10.22 -11.14
C VAL A 80 -3.32 10.01 -9.83
N ILE A 81 -4.01 10.21 -8.71
CA ILE A 81 -3.54 9.76 -7.41
C ILE A 81 -3.91 8.29 -7.26
N VAL A 82 -2.96 7.46 -6.86
CA VAL A 82 -3.19 6.03 -6.59
C VAL A 82 -3.13 5.81 -5.09
N VAL A 83 -4.16 5.17 -4.55
CA VAL A 83 -4.21 4.71 -3.17
C VAL A 83 -4.36 3.20 -3.16
N THR A 84 -3.50 2.50 -2.43
CA THR A 84 -3.58 1.03 -2.27
C THR A 84 -3.81 0.67 -0.82
N VAL A 85 -4.68 -0.32 -0.58
CA VAL A 85 -4.98 -0.89 0.73
C VAL A 85 -5.03 -2.40 0.69
#